data_AF-A0A1G1Z453-F1
#
_entry.id   AF-A0A1G1Z453-F1
#
_cell.length_a   1.000
_cell.length_b   1.000
_cell.length_c   1.000
_cell.angle_alpha   90.00
_cell.angle_beta   90.00
_cell.angle_gamma   90.00
#
_symmetry.space_group_name_H-M   'P 1'
#
loop_
_entity.id
_entity.type
_entity.pdbx_description
1 polymer ?
#
loop_
_entity_poly.entity_id
_entity_poly.type
_entity_poly.pdbx_seq_one_letter_code
_entity_poly.pdbx_strand_id
1 'polypeptide(L)'
;MSEKPVDQAFLELLVKSIVDHPEDVTIDRKVDEMGVLLSLKVNSKDMGQVVGRQGATAKAIRSLLRIVGIKNNARVNLKIEEPEGGTRAPRSDEGQSSVDKMLDDFKL
;
A
#
# COMPACT_ATOMS: atom_id res chain seq x y z
N MET A 1 12.96 -23.47 -10.04
CA MET A 1 12.79 -22.11 -9.50
C MET A 1 11.48 -21.60 -10.08
N SER A 2 10.46 -21.36 -9.25
CA SER A 2 9.19 -20.85 -9.76
C SER A 2 9.41 -19.45 -10.33
N GLU A 3 8.98 -19.25 -11.58
CA GLU A 3 9.06 -17.98 -12.27
C GLU A 3 8.24 -16.93 -11.49
N LYS A 4 8.87 -15.80 -11.12
CA LYS A 4 8.17 -14.74 -10.40
C LYS A 4 7.16 -14.09 -11.34
N PRO A 5 5.88 -13.96 -10.95
CA PRO A 5 4.88 -13.24 -11.74
C PRO A 5 5.31 -11.81 -12.06
N VAL A 6 4.94 -11.32 -13.25
CA VAL A 6 5.35 -10.01 -13.78
C VAL A 6 5.03 -8.86 -12.83
N ASP A 7 3.86 -8.90 -12.19
CA ASP A 7 3.40 -7.93 -11.19
C ASP A 7 4.29 -7.90 -9.95
N GLN A 8 4.70 -9.08 -9.45
CA GLN A 8 5.60 -9.20 -8.31
C GLN A 8 7.01 -8.71 -8.66
N ALA A 9 7.55 -9.13 -9.80
CA ALA A 9 8.87 -8.73 -10.27
C ALA A 9 8.96 -7.21 -10.51
N PHE A 10 7.90 -6.62 -11.06
CA PHE A 10 7.82 -5.18 -11.30
C PHE A 10 7.79 -4.38 -9.99
N LEU A 11 7.00 -4.82 -8.99
CA LEU A 11 6.99 -4.18 -7.68
C LEU A 11 8.35 -4.28 -6.98
N GLU A 12 8.98 -5.46 -7.05
CA GLU A 12 10.30 -5.70 -6.46
C GLU A 12 11.35 -4.75 -7.04
N LEU A 13 11.39 -4.61 -8.37
CA LEU A 13 12.30 -3.70 -9.07
C LEU A 13 12.09 -2.25 -8.62
N LEU A 14 10.84 -1.79 -8.59
CA LEU A 14 10.52 -0.42 -8.18
C LEU A 14 10.96 -0.14 -6.76
N VAL A 15 10.57 -1.00 -5.80
CA VAL A 15 10.83 -0.75 -4.38
C VAL A 15 12.33 -0.85 -4.08
N LYS A 16 13.02 -1.87 -4.59
CA LYS A 16 14.48 -2.01 -4.40
C LYS A 16 15.29 -0.86 -5.01
N SER A 17 14.73 -0.15 -5.98
CA SER A 17 15.38 1.03 -6.57
C SER A 17 15.15 2.32 -5.78
N ILE A 18 14.22 2.31 -4.82
CA ILE A 18 13.85 3.50 -4.03
C ILE A 18 14.47 3.46 -2.62
N VAL A 19 14.63 2.26 -2.05
CA VAL A 19 14.99 2.06 -0.64
C VAL A 19 16.50 1.94 -0.42
N ASP A 20 16.94 2.24 0.81
CA ASP A 20 18.35 2.08 1.20
C ASP A 20 18.69 0.64 1.60
N HIS A 21 17.72 -0.17 2.03
CA HIS A 21 17.90 -1.58 2.44
C HIS A 21 17.15 -2.53 1.48
N PRO A 22 17.63 -2.72 0.23
CA PRO A 22 16.94 -3.54 -0.77
C PRO A 22 16.85 -5.03 -0.40
N GLU A 23 17.73 -5.52 0.46
CA GLU A 23 17.74 -6.89 0.99
C GLU A 23 16.54 -7.19 1.90
N ASP A 24 16.01 -6.18 2.58
CA ASP A 24 14.88 -6.30 3.51
C ASP A 24 13.52 -6.19 2.80
N VAL A 25 13.52 -6.05 1.47
CA VAL A 25 12.30 -5.97 0.67
C VAL A 25 11.73 -7.36 0.44
N THR A 26 10.59 -7.65 1.07
CA THR A 26 9.86 -8.91 0.90
C THR A 26 8.47 -8.64 0.32
N ILE A 27 8.07 -9.42 -0.69
CA ILE A 27 6.76 -9.32 -1.33
C ILE A 27 6.08 -10.68 -1.28
N ASP A 28 4.93 -10.72 -0.61
CA ASP A 28 4.01 -11.86 -0.61
C ASP A 28 2.90 -11.63 -1.65
N ARG A 29 2.57 -12.66 -2.41
CA ARG A 29 1.55 -12.61 -3.47
C ARG A 29 0.47 -13.63 -3.20
N LYS A 30 -0.76 -13.16 -3.00
CA LYS A 30 -1.95 -13.99 -2.85
C LYS A 30 -2.91 -13.75 -4.02
N VAL A 31 -3.49 -14.84 -4.51
CA VAL A 31 -4.51 -14.81 -5.57
C VAL A 31 -5.82 -15.32 -4.97
N ASP A 32 -6.89 -14.57 -5.18
CA ASP A 32 -8.25 -14.92 -4.77
C ASP A 32 -9.25 -14.59 -5.88
N GLU A 33 -10.55 -14.75 -5.60
CA GLU A 33 -11.63 -14.45 -6.54
C GLU A 33 -11.73 -12.95 -6.91
N MET A 34 -11.21 -12.06 -6.06
CA MET A 34 -11.23 -10.61 -6.25
C MET A 34 -10.00 -10.09 -7.01
N GLY A 35 -8.96 -10.91 -7.17
CA GLY A 35 -7.77 -10.63 -7.97
C GLY A 35 -6.48 -11.03 -7.27
N VAL A 36 -5.50 -10.12 -7.28
CA VAL A 36 -4.16 -10.34 -6.74
C VAL A 36 -3.89 -9.32 -5.64
N LEU A 37 -3.51 -9.81 -4.45
CA LEU A 37 -3.02 -9.00 -3.35
C LEU A 37 -1.50 -9.16 -3.25
N LEU A 38 -0.78 -8.06 -3.44
CA LEU A 38 0.64 -7.93 -3.15
C LEU A 38 0.81 -7.29 -1.78
N SER A 39 1.42 -8.01 -0.84
CA SER A 39 1.80 -7.50 0.47
C SER A 39 3.29 -7.20 0.49
N LEU A 40 3.64 -5.92 0.63
CA LEU A 40 5.00 -5.42 0.70
C LEU A 40 5.43 -5.22 2.15
N LYS A 41 6.55 -5.83 2.53
CA LYS A 41 7.28 -5.54 3.76
C LYS A 41 8.64 -4.93 3.40
N VAL A 42 9.04 -3.90 4.15
CA VAL A 42 10.32 -3.21 3.98
C VAL A 42 10.90 -2.87 5.36
N ASN A 43 12.18 -2.50 5.39
CA ASN A 43 12.82 -1.99 6.59
C ASN A 43 12.08 -0.74 7.15
N SER A 44 12.02 -0.60 8.46
CA SER A 44 11.36 0.54 9.12
C SER A 44 11.95 1.90 8.75
N LYS A 45 13.25 1.96 8.45
CA LYS A 45 13.94 3.18 8.01
C LYS A 45 13.52 3.61 6.60
N ASP A 46 13.10 2.68 5.77
CA ASP A 46 12.74 2.93 4.36
C ASP A 46 11.26 3.24 4.17
N MET A 47 10.44 3.01 5.20
CA MET A 47 8.99 3.19 5.13
C MET A 47 8.59 4.61 4.69
N GLY A 48 9.33 5.62 5.14
CA GLY A 48 9.10 7.01 4.74
C GLY A 48 9.29 7.23 3.23
N GLN A 49 10.27 6.57 2.62
CA GLN A 49 10.58 6.68 1.19
C GLN A 49 9.50 5.97 0.34
N VAL A 50 9.11 4.76 0.76
CA VAL A 50 8.11 3.93 0.06
C VAL A 50 6.71 4.55 0.12
N VAL A 51 6.31 5.08 1.28
CA VAL A 51 5.01 5.72 1.44
C VAL A 51 5.02 7.10 0.77
N GLY A 52 6.08 7.88 0.99
CA GLY A 52 6.21 9.25 0.53
C GLY A 52 5.30 10.24 1.26
N ARG A 53 5.50 11.53 1.00
CA ARG A 53 4.70 12.61 1.61
C ARG A 53 3.21 12.41 1.27
N GLN A 54 2.36 12.38 2.29
CA GLN A 54 0.91 12.14 2.17
C GLN A 54 0.55 10.83 1.42
N GLY A 55 1.46 9.86 1.34
CA GLY A 55 1.22 8.61 0.59
C GLY A 55 1.40 8.74 -0.93
N ALA A 56 2.01 9.83 -1.41
CA ALA A 56 2.15 10.09 -2.85
C ALA A 56 2.90 8.98 -3.60
N THR A 57 4.02 8.50 -3.05
CA THR A 57 4.82 7.42 -3.67
C THR A 57 4.03 6.12 -3.72
N ALA A 58 3.42 5.71 -2.59
CA ALA A 58 2.57 4.52 -2.55
C ALA A 58 1.39 4.61 -3.53
N LYS A 59 0.78 5.80 -3.70
CA LYS A 59 -0.30 6.02 -4.67
C LYS A 59 0.19 5.89 -6.12
N ALA A 60 1.38 6.39 -6.43
CA ALA A 60 1.99 6.24 -7.75
C ALA A 60 2.28 4.76 -8.06
N ILE A 61 2.91 4.04 -7.12
CA ILE A 61 3.18 2.60 -7.26
C ILE A 61 1.88 1.81 -7.49
N ARG A 62 0.81 2.07 -6.72
CA ARG A 62 -0.51 1.44 -6.93
C ARG A 62 -1.06 1.70 -8.32
N SER A 63 -0.89 2.91 -8.84
CA SER A 63 -1.38 3.28 -10.17
C SER A 63 -0.64 2.51 -11.26
N LEU A 64 0.68 2.37 -11.15
CA LEU A 64 1.49 1.58 -12.06
C LEU A 64 1.11 0.08 -12.00
N LEU A 65 0.95 -0.48 -10.79
CA LEU A 65 0.54 -1.87 -10.62
C LEU A 65 -0.84 -2.16 -11.22
N ARG A 66 -1.77 -1.21 -11.13
CA ARG A 66 -3.09 -1.35 -11.76
C ARG A 66 -2.98 -1.42 -13.29
N ILE A 67 -2.08 -0.65 -13.90
CA ILE A 67 -1.83 -0.71 -15.36
C ILE A 67 -1.22 -2.07 -15.74
N VAL A 68 -0.25 -2.57 -14.97
CA VAL A 68 0.35 -3.90 -15.18
C VAL A 68 -0.68 -5.01 -15.02
N GLY A 69 -1.55 -4.91 -14.00
CA GLY A 69 -2.65 -5.85 -13.77
C GLY A 69 -3.65 -5.91 -14.92
N ILE A 70 -4.10 -4.75 -15.41
CA ILE A 70 -5.05 -4.66 -16.55
C ILE A 70 -4.49 -5.37 -17.79
N LYS A 71 -3.21 -5.20 -18.10
CA LYS A 71 -2.55 -5.88 -19.23
C LYS A 71 -2.56 -7.41 -19.10
N ASN A 72 -2.62 -7.92 -17.86
CA ASN A 72 -2.62 -9.34 -17.54
C ASN A 72 -4.01 -9.85 -17.11
N ASN A 73 -5.09 -9.10 -17.40
CA ASN A 73 -6.47 -9.40 -16.99
C ASN A 73 -6.64 -9.69 -15.49
N ALA A 74 -5.83 -9.05 -14.64
CA ALA A 74 -5.83 -9.25 -13.19
C ALA A 74 -6.02 -7.92 -12.44
N ARG A 75 -6.86 -7.93 -11.40
CA ARG A 75 -6.99 -6.79 -10.49
C ARG A 75 -5.91 -6.86 -9.42
N VAL A 76 -4.87 -6.04 -9.53
CA VAL A 76 -3.74 -6.02 -8.58
C VAL A 76 -3.94 -4.94 -7.52
N ASN A 77 -3.87 -5.33 -6.24
CA ASN A 77 -3.91 -4.45 -5.08
C ASN A 77 -2.58 -4.52 -4.32
N LEU A 78 -2.13 -3.39 -3.77
CA LEU A 78 -0.92 -3.31 -2.94
C LEU A 78 -1.27 -2.94 -1.50
N LYS A 79 -0.86 -3.81 -0.57
CA LYS A 79 -0.81 -3.55 0.87
C LYS A 79 0.65 -3.34 1.26
N ILE A 80 0.93 -2.24 1.96
CA ILE A 80 2.25 -1.99 2.56
C ILE A 80 2.09 -2.30 4.04
N GLU A 81 2.83 -3.28 4.54
CA GLU A 81 2.80 -3.66 5.94
C GLU A 81 3.69 -2.72 6.75
N GLU A 82 3.13 -2.15 7.81
CA GLU A 82 3.90 -1.33 8.73
C GLU A 82 4.75 -2.28 9.61
N PRO A 83 6.07 -2.07 9.69
CA PRO A 83 6.92 -2.86 10.57
C PRO A 83 6.55 -2.62 12.03
N GLU A 84 6.70 -3.65 12.86
CA GLU A 84 6.46 -3.56 14.29
C GLU A 84 7.30 -2.41 14.88
N GLY A 85 6.63 -1.46 15.55
CA GLY A 85 7.25 -0.24 16.09
C GLY A 85 7.11 1.03 15.23
N GLY A 86 6.36 0.99 14.12
CA GLY A 86 6.05 2.18 13.32
C GLY A 86 5.23 3.22 14.09
N THR A 87 5.75 4.44 14.23
CA THR A 87 5.18 5.54 15.03
C THR A 87 3.90 6.17 14.48
N ARG A 88 3.12 5.46 13.65
CA ARG A 88 1.81 5.96 13.26
C ARG A 88 0.85 5.79 14.42
N ALA A 89 0.71 6.86 15.21
CA ALA A 89 -0.50 7.03 16.00
C ALA A 89 -1.69 6.73 15.07
N PRO A 90 -2.66 5.90 15.49
CA PRO A 90 -3.86 5.68 14.71
C PRO A 90 -4.42 7.05 14.37
N ARG A 91 -4.64 7.33 13.08
CA ARG A 91 -5.45 8.48 12.69
C ARG A 91 -6.81 8.21 13.32
N SER A 92 -7.12 8.93 14.40
CA SER A 92 -8.50 9.08 14.82
C SER A 92 -9.25 9.60 13.61
N ASP A 93 -10.34 8.92 13.29
CA ASP A 93 -11.27 9.27 12.22
C ASP A 93 -12.04 10.54 12.62
N GLU A 94 -11.34 11.67 12.80
CA GLU A 94 -11.94 12.97 13.15
C GLU A 94 -12.54 13.68 11.92
N GLY A 95 -13.07 12.89 10.98
CA GLY A 95 -13.77 13.39 9.80
C GLY A 95 -15.28 13.16 9.81
N GLN A 96 -15.82 12.36 10.75
CA GLN A 96 -17.25 12.00 10.74
C GLN A 96 -18.11 12.63 11.84
N SER A 97 -17.56 13.41 12.78
CA SER A 97 -18.36 13.97 13.87
C SER A 97 -19.05 15.31 13.57
N SER A 98 -18.87 15.88 12.36
CA SER A 98 -19.45 17.20 12.03
C SER A 98 -20.93 17.12 11.65
N VAL A 99 -21.36 16.00 11.05
CA VAL A 99 -22.74 15.84 10.57
C VAL A 99 -23.67 15.40 11.70
N ASP A 100 -23.17 14.56 12.61
CA ASP A 100 -23.95 14.05 13.75
C ASP A 100 -24.27 15.16 14.76
N LYS A 101 -23.31 16.06 15.03
CA LYS A 101 -23.52 17.23 15.90
C LYS A 101 -24.48 18.27 15.32
N MET A 102 -24.55 18.39 14.00
CA MET A 102 -25.52 19.29 13.35
C MET A 102 -26.95 18.77 13.48
N LEU A 103 -27.18 17.46 13.57
CA LEU A 103 -28.53 16.90 13.66
C LEU A 103 -29.15 17.02 15.05
N ASP A 104 -28.34 17.16 16.10
CA ASP A 104 -28.82 17.39 17.47
C ASP A 104 -29.27 18.83 17.71
N ASP A 105 -28.61 19.83 17.10
CA ASP A 105 -28.99 21.26 17.21
C ASP A 105 -30.31 21.61 16.49
N PHE A 106 -30.77 20.77 15.55
CA PHE A 106 -32.05 20.96 14.84
C PHE A 106 -33.24 20.26 15.51
N LYS A 107 -33.04 19.54 16.63
CA LYS A 107 -34.11 18.98 17.44
C LYS A 107 -34.37 19.88 18.66
N LEU A 108 -35.08 20.98 18.44
CA LEU A 108 -35.81 21.72 19.47
C LEU A 108 -37.32 21.57 19.26
#